data_AF-A0A399GDM6-F1
#
_entry.id   AF-A0A399GDM6-F1
#
_cell.length_a   1.000
_cell.length_b   1.000
_cell.length_c   1.000
_cell.angle_alpha   90.00
_cell.angle_beta   90.00
_cell.angle_gamma   90.00
#
_symmetry.space_group_name_H-M   'P 1'
#
loop_
_entity.id
_entity.type
_entity.pdbx_description
1 polymer ?
#
loop_
_entity_poly.entity_id
_entity_poly.type
_entity_poly.pdbx_seq_one_letter_code
_entity_poly.pdbx_strand_id
1 'polypeptide(L)'
;MARPPSRLYAVNATSKSGVVQGQPEAQKRAHLDSLSTLMHCCLLKGDYERAGRAWGMILRTQVAGGRPVDPRNHGRWGIGAEIALRRGSQTLNEHRFSEQGFELAREYYNRLIIQHPNRKLQPHAVDERTFYPPMFSLWIYEVCEKSKRARTELRDDIANQTRSSRSVSVDSNLSKRSDGLSAKEEAIQMEELTQALEIAERLDQVIMSPPFDRQPSLLELRGNVALWISDLTMGKMGSDEDWDMDLPRYSSSVSDQLKRLGRAHQELLAAQAFFERAATNGGEAATLSSINAKRRNLVKIMEQLHAAG
;
A
#
# COMPACT_ATOMS: atom_id res chain seq x y z
N MET A 1 0.79 24.62 89.38
CA MET A 1 1.91 23.67 89.24
C MET A 1 2.74 24.05 88.01
N ALA A 2 4.05 24.21 88.22
CA ALA A 2 5.23 24.21 87.33
C ALA A 2 5.17 24.75 85.86
N ARG A 3 6.04 25.75 85.59
CA ARG A 3 6.89 25.91 84.38
C ARG A 3 8.35 25.66 84.82
N PRO A 4 9.40 25.50 83.98
CA PRO A 4 9.58 25.31 82.51
C PRO A 4 10.57 24.08 82.27
N PRO A 5 11.47 23.92 81.24
CA PRO A 5 11.84 24.74 80.08
C PRO A 5 12.08 24.04 78.71
N SER A 6 12.38 24.94 77.77
CA SER A 6 12.94 24.86 76.42
C SER A 6 14.11 23.89 76.19
N ARG A 7 14.47 23.76 74.88
CA ARG A 7 15.75 23.37 74.23
C ARG A 7 15.58 22.11 73.36
N LEU A 8 16.14 21.95 72.16
CA LEU A 8 17.13 22.66 71.35
C LEU A 8 17.30 21.86 70.03
N TYR A 9 17.82 22.51 68.97
CA TYR A 9 18.57 21.92 67.84
C TYR A 9 17.99 20.74 67.02
N ALA A 10 17.72 21.00 65.74
CA ALA A 10 18.31 20.27 64.61
C ALA A 10 17.96 21.04 63.31
N VAL A 11 18.78 22.00 62.92
CA VAL A 11 19.78 21.84 61.85
C VAL A 11 19.12 21.63 60.49
N ASN A 12 19.35 22.62 59.62
CA ASN A 12 19.19 22.55 58.17
C ASN A 12 19.66 21.20 57.63
N ALA A 13 18.73 20.28 57.37
CA ALA A 13 18.95 19.21 56.44
C ALA A 13 18.70 19.79 55.04
N THR A 14 19.77 20.30 54.45
CA THR A 14 19.90 20.47 53.01
C THR A 14 19.68 19.10 52.34
N SER A 15 18.43 18.73 52.08
CA SER A 15 18.11 17.69 51.11
C SER A 15 18.21 18.29 49.71
N LYS A 16 19.45 18.65 49.33
CA LYS A 16 19.91 18.65 47.93
C LYS A 16 19.88 17.21 47.43
N SER A 17 18.67 16.66 47.23
CA SER A 17 18.47 15.37 46.59
C SER A 17 17.29 15.46 45.61
N GLY A 18 17.26 16.54 44.82
CA GLY A 18 16.27 16.74 43.75
C GLY A 18 16.87 17.11 42.39
N VAL A 19 18.19 17.33 42.29
CA VAL A 19 18.79 17.94 41.09
C VAL A 19 19.55 16.94 40.19
N VAL A 20 19.89 15.75 40.68
CA VAL A 20 20.77 14.81 39.95
C VAL A 20 20.04 13.99 38.87
N GLN A 21 18.72 13.80 38.95
CA GLN A 21 17.96 13.06 37.92
C GLN A 21 17.66 13.89 36.67
N GLY A 22 17.68 15.23 36.73
CA GLY A 22 17.33 16.09 35.60
C GLY A 22 18.40 16.15 34.50
N GLN A 23 19.69 16.08 34.87
CA GLN A 23 20.80 16.15 33.92
C GLN A 23 20.95 14.92 32.98
N PRO A 24 20.91 13.66 33.47
CA PRO A 24 21.02 12.50 32.59
C PRO A 24 19.82 12.35 31.67
N GLU A 25 18.62 12.73 32.13
CA GLU A 25 17.42 12.70 31.29
C GLU A 25 17.42 13.81 30.23
N ALA A 26 17.93 15.01 30.56
CA ALA A 26 18.14 16.07 29.58
C ALA A 26 19.17 15.69 28.51
N GLN A 27 20.26 15.03 28.90
CA GLN A 27 21.29 14.56 27.95
C GLN A 27 20.75 13.45 27.03
N LYS A 28 19.96 12.50 27.56
CA LYS A 28 19.28 11.48 26.75
C LYS A 28 18.32 12.10 25.73
N ARG A 29 17.56 13.13 26.13
CA ARG A 29 16.67 13.87 25.23
C ARG A 29 17.45 14.60 24.15
N ALA A 30 18.51 15.32 24.50
CA ALA A 30 19.38 15.99 23.52
C ALA A 30 20.01 14.99 22.53
N HIS A 31 20.40 13.80 23.01
CA HIS A 31 20.91 12.74 22.15
C HIS A 31 19.84 12.19 21.21
N LEU A 32 18.62 11.96 21.70
CA LEU A 32 17.47 11.57 20.90
C LEU A 32 17.16 12.60 19.81
N ASP A 33 17.15 13.88 20.15
CA ASP A 33 16.89 14.97 19.19
C ASP A 33 17.99 15.05 18.13
N SER A 34 19.25 14.86 18.54
CA SER A 34 20.39 14.79 17.63
C SER A 34 20.29 13.59 16.67
N LEU A 35 19.93 12.40 17.18
CA LEU A 35 19.73 11.20 16.36
C LEU A 35 18.54 11.36 15.40
N SER A 36 17.44 11.96 15.86
CA SER A 36 16.26 12.22 15.03
C SER A 36 16.61 13.20 13.90
N THR A 37 17.36 14.26 14.21
CA THR A 37 17.83 15.24 13.23
C THR A 37 18.75 14.58 12.20
N LEU A 38 19.71 13.76 12.65
CA LEU A 38 20.59 13.00 11.76
C LEU A 38 19.81 12.05 10.85
N MET A 39 18.81 11.34 11.39
CA MET A 39 17.94 10.46 10.61
C MET A 39 17.22 11.24 9.50
N HIS A 40 16.54 12.34 9.82
CA HIS A 40 15.85 13.16 8.82
C HIS A 40 16.80 13.75 7.78
N CYS A 41 17.97 14.22 8.19
CA CYS A 41 19.01 14.68 7.26
C CYS A 41 19.50 13.56 6.31
N CYS A 42 19.62 12.32 6.79
CA CYS A 42 19.99 11.19 5.94
C CYS A 42 18.86 10.82 4.96
N LEU A 43 17.60 10.85 5.40
CA LEU A 43 16.43 10.62 4.53
C LEU A 43 16.36 11.65 3.40
N LEU A 44 16.55 12.94 3.70
CA LEU A 44 16.57 14.01 2.69
C LEU A 44 17.71 13.87 1.68
N LYS A 45 18.82 13.24 2.09
CA LYS A 45 19.97 12.96 1.22
C LYS A 45 19.84 11.63 0.45
N GLY A 46 18.79 10.85 0.71
CA GLY A 46 18.61 9.51 0.15
C GLY A 46 19.55 8.44 0.72
N ASP A 47 20.25 8.69 1.84
CA ASP A 47 21.10 7.69 2.49
C ASP A 47 20.29 6.86 3.49
N TYR A 48 19.55 5.88 2.97
CA TYR A 48 18.68 5.01 3.75
C TYR A 48 19.44 4.03 4.65
N GLU A 49 20.70 3.73 4.34
CA GLU A 49 21.55 2.87 5.18
C GLU A 49 21.94 3.58 6.48
N ARG A 50 22.41 4.84 6.39
CA ARG A 50 22.70 5.64 7.58
C ARG A 50 21.43 5.99 8.34
N ALA A 51 20.35 6.33 7.64
CA ALA A 51 19.06 6.59 8.26
C ALA A 51 18.57 5.38 9.06
N GLY A 52 18.68 4.16 8.50
CA GLY A 52 18.28 2.93 9.19
C GLY A 52 19.13 2.61 10.42
N ARG A 53 20.42 2.94 10.42
CA ARG A 53 21.27 2.82 11.63
C ARG A 53 20.87 3.81 12.71
N ALA A 54 20.65 5.07 12.35
CA ALA A 54 20.16 6.10 13.28
C ALA A 54 18.79 5.71 13.87
N TRP A 55 17.87 5.24 13.02
CA TRP A 55 16.57 4.73 13.45
C TRP A 55 16.68 3.55 14.43
N GLY A 56 17.56 2.58 14.14
CA GLY A 56 17.83 1.47 15.04
C GLY A 56 18.45 1.90 16.38
N MET A 57 19.18 3.02 16.44
CA MET A 57 19.65 3.61 17.71
C MET A 57 18.48 4.25 18.47
N ILE A 58 17.61 5.02 17.79
CA ILE A 58 16.42 5.64 18.38
C ILE A 58 15.49 4.59 19.02
N LEU A 59 15.25 3.47 18.35
CA LEU A 59 14.40 2.41 18.92
C LEU A 59 14.99 1.75 20.17
N ARG A 60 16.31 1.75 20.32
CA ARG A 60 17.03 1.14 21.46
C ARG A 60 17.26 2.13 22.61
N THR A 61 17.21 3.44 22.35
CA THR A 61 17.29 4.45 23.41
C THR A 61 16.06 4.39 24.31
N GLN A 62 16.28 4.43 25.62
CA GLN A 62 15.23 4.43 26.63
C GLN A 62 14.90 5.88 27.02
N VAL A 63 13.62 6.24 26.96
CA VAL A 63 13.11 7.53 27.41
C VAL A 63 12.93 7.50 28.93
N ALA A 64 12.87 8.68 29.57
CA ALA A 64 12.57 8.85 30.98
C ALA A 64 11.48 7.87 31.45
N GLY A 65 11.84 7.00 32.41
CA GLY A 65 10.99 5.90 32.89
C GLY A 65 11.34 4.51 32.33
N GLY A 66 12.45 4.35 31.60
CA GLY A 66 13.00 3.05 31.20
C GLY A 66 12.25 2.37 30.05
N ARG A 67 11.28 3.06 29.44
CA ARG A 67 10.51 2.52 28.32
C ARG A 67 11.24 2.81 27.00
N PRO A 68 11.29 1.84 26.07
CA PRO A 68 11.83 2.08 24.74
C PRO A 68 10.98 3.13 24.01
N VAL A 69 11.57 3.81 23.03
CA VAL A 69 10.85 4.73 22.15
C VAL A 69 9.75 3.97 21.40
N ASP A 70 8.51 4.40 21.57
CA ASP A 70 7.37 3.80 20.87
C ASP A 70 7.36 4.24 19.39
N PRO A 71 7.44 3.30 18.43
CA PRO A 71 7.41 3.63 16.99
C PRO A 71 6.07 4.23 16.54
N ARG A 72 5.01 4.09 17.34
CA ARG A 72 3.67 4.60 17.02
C ARG A 72 3.56 6.11 17.06
N ASN A 73 4.35 6.75 17.92
CA ASN A 73 4.24 8.18 18.15
C ASN A 73 4.77 8.96 16.93
N HIS A 74 4.11 10.07 16.61
CA HIS A 74 4.51 11.01 15.54
C HIS A 74 4.68 10.39 14.15
N GLY A 75 3.94 9.32 13.82
CA GLY A 75 4.00 8.70 12.50
C GLY A 75 5.34 8.02 12.18
N ARG A 76 6.18 7.77 13.18
CA ARG A 76 7.52 7.20 12.98
C ARG A 76 7.51 5.77 12.42
N TRP A 77 6.41 5.05 12.64
CA TRP A 77 6.17 3.75 12.01
C TRP A 77 6.22 3.83 10.48
N GLY A 78 5.73 4.92 9.87
CA GLY A 78 5.82 5.13 8.42
C GLY A 78 7.27 5.28 7.95
N ILE A 79 8.08 6.01 8.73
CA ILE A 79 9.52 6.19 8.46
C ILE A 79 10.26 4.85 8.52
N GLY A 80 9.92 4.01 9.50
CA GLY A 80 10.49 2.65 9.62
C GLY A 80 10.21 1.79 8.39
N ALA A 81 8.98 1.84 7.88
CA ALA A 81 8.58 1.13 6.66
C ALA A 81 9.29 1.68 5.42
N GLU A 82 9.41 3.01 5.28
CA GLU A 82 10.12 3.64 4.16
C GLU A 82 11.60 3.27 4.14
N ILE A 83 12.26 3.28 5.31
CA ILE A 83 13.64 2.83 5.42
C ILE A 83 13.76 1.36 5.02
N ALA A 84 12.82 0.50 5.42
CA ALA A 84 12.82 -0.91 5.01
C ALA A 84 12.65 -1.09 3.50
N LEU A 85 11.76 -0.30 2.87
CA LEU A 85 11.51 -0.33 1.43
C LEU A 85 12.72 0.05 0.59
N ARG A 86 13.50 1.02 1.08
CA ARG A 86 14.61 1.61 0.34
C ARG A 86 15.98 1.07 0.76
N ARG A 87 16.02 0.19 1.77
CA ARG A 87 17.24 -0.52 2.19
C ARG A 87 17.75 -1.38 1.03
N GLY A 88 18.99 -1.16 0.61
CA GLY A 88 19.59 -1.83 -0.55
C GLY A 88 19.33 -1.20 -1.93
N SER A 89 18.48 -0.18 -2.06
CA SER A 89 18.33 0.59 -3.30
C SER A 89 19.24 1.83 -3.25
N GLN A 90 20.54 1.63 -3.46
CA GLN A 90 21.52 2.72 -3.54
C GLN A 90 21.61 3.33 -4.96
N THR A 91 20.91 2.75 -5.93
CA THR A 91 20.93 3.22 -7.31
C THR A 91 19.98 4.39 -7.46
N LEU A 92 20.47 5.48 -8.07
CA LEU A 92 19.79 6.75 -8.35
C LEU A 92 18.53 6.62 -9.25
N ASN A 93 18.01 5.42 -9.49
CA ASN A 93 16.74 5.23 -10.16
C ASN A 93 15.62 5.50 -9.16
N GLU A 94 15.27 6.79 -9.04
CA GLU A 94 14.34 7.44 -8.11
C GLU A 94 12.97 6.77 -7.90
N HIS A 95 12.60 5.75 -8.70
CA HIS A 95 11.27 5.13 -8.67
C HIS A 95 11.26 3.59 -8.55
N ARG A 96 12.42 2.92 -8.43
CA ARG A 96 12.46 1.44 -8.40
C ARG A 96 12.77 0.92 -6.99
N PHE A 97 11.74 0.51 -6.28
CA PHE A 97 11.89 -0.29 -5.07
C PHE A 97 12.27 -1.73 -5.43
N SER A 98 13.14 -2.31 -4.60
CA SER A 98 13.57 -3.71 -4.69
C SER A 98 12.45 -4.63 -4.18
N GLU A 99 12.30 -5.80 -4.78
CA GLU A 99 11.39 -6.85 -4.31
C GLU A 99 11.68 -7.24 -2.85
N GLN A 100 12.96 -7.33 -2.48
CA GLN A 100 13.37 -7.60 -1.10
C GLN A 100 12.96 -6.46 -0.15
N GLY A 101 12.96 -5.21 -0.63
CA GLY A 101 12.53 -4.05 0.15
C GLY A 101 11.03 -4.11 0.47
N PHE A 102 10.22 -4.54 -0.51
CA PHE A 102 8.78 -4.73 -0.32
C PHE A 102 8.49 -5.82 0.73
N GLU A 103 9.18 -6.95 0.66
CA GLU A 103 9.00 -8.04 1.63
C GLU A 103 9.40 -7.59 3.05
N LEU A 104 10.55 -6.93 3.20
CA LEU A 104 10.99 -6.40 4.49
C LEU A 104 10.01 -5.38 5.08
N ALA A 105 9.42 -4.54 4.24
CA ALA A 105 8.41 -3.57 4.67
C ALA A 105 7.09 -4.26 5.07
N ARG A 106 6.69 -5.30 4.34
CA ARG A 106 5.51 -6.12 4.67
C ARG A 106 5.69 -6.83 6.01
N GLU A 107 6.84 -7.47 6.23
CA GLU A 107 7.20 -8.05 7.52
C GLU A 107 7.20 -7.01 8.64
N TYR A 108 7.69 -5.80 8.37
CA TYR A 108 7.70 -4.72 9.34
C TYR A 108 6.28 -4.32 9.75
N TYR A 109 5.35 -4.13 8.81
CA TYR A 109 3.95 -3.88 9.11
C TYR A 109 3.28 -5.04 9.86
N ASN A 110 3.55 -6.29 9.47
CA ASN A 110 3.03 -7.47 10.15
C ASN A 110 3.49 -7.52 11.61
N ARG A 111 4.76 -7.21 11.88
CA ARG A 111 5.28 -7.12 13.25
C ARG A 111 4.57 -6.03 14.05
N LEU A 112 4.32 -4.85 13.46
CA LEU A 112 3.60 -3.77 14.14
C LEU A 112 2.16 -4.16 14.48
N ILE A 113 1.46 -4.85 13.59
CA ILE A 113 0.08 -5.31 13.84
C ILE A 113 0.03 -6.30 14.99
N ILE A 114 0.93 -7.28 15.02
CA ILE A 114 0.99 -8.27 16.10
C ILE A 114 1.36 -7.60 17.43
N GLN A 115 2.25 -6.61 17.41
CA GLN A 115 2.70 -5.91 18.63
C GLN A 115 1.66 -4.92 19.18
N HIS A 116 0.80 -4.37 18.33
CA HIS A 116 -0.13 -3.30 18.67
C HIS A 116 -1.58 -3.61 18.22
N PRO A 117 -2.21 -4.65 18.81
CA PRO A 117 -3.61 -4.98 18.53
C PRO A 117 -4.55 -3.90 19.09
N ASN A 118 -5.77 -3.80 18.54
CA ASN A 118 -6.71 -2.75 18.92
C ASN A 118 -7.10 -2.81 20.41
N ARG A 119 -6.91 -1.70 21.13
CA ARG A 119 -7.28 -1.60 22.55
C ARG A 119 -8.49 -0.68 22.69
N LYS A 120 -9.65 -1.25 22.99
CA LYS A 120 -10.92 -0.51 23.21
C LYS A 120 -10.82 0.61 24.26
N LEU A 121 -9.88 0.48 25.20
CA LEU A 121 -9.66 1.44 26.28
C LEU A 121 -8.86 2.70 25.85
N GLN A 122 -8.21 2.70 24.69
CA GLN A 122 -7.40 3.82 24.20
C GLN A 122 -7.74 4.15 22.74
N PRO A 123 -8.84 4.88 22.47
CA PRO A 123 -9.33 5.13 21.11
C PRO A 123 -8.38 5.94 20.21
N HIS A 124 -7.48 6.72 20.80
CA HIS A 124 -6.52 7.57 20.08
C HIS A 124 -5.13 6.94 19.91
N ALA A 125 -4.93 5.72 20.40
CA ALA A 125 -3.68 5.02 20.17
C ALA A 125 -3.57 4.56 18.71
N VAL A 126 -2.37 4.63 18.14
CA VAL A 126 -2.10 4.02 16.84
C VAL A 126 -2.19 2.50 17.03
N ASP A 127 -3.22 1.93 16.43
CA ASP A 127 -3.53 0.50 16.49
C ASP A 127 -3.42 -0.12 15.09
N GLU A 128 -3.61 -1.43 15.00
CA GLU A 128 -3.77 -2.23 13.78
C GLU A 128 -4.55 -1.56 12.64
N ARG A 129 -5.61 -0.82 12.95
CA ARG A 129 -6.42 -0.05 11.96
C ARG A 129 -5.59 0.93 11.14
N THR A 130 -4.52 1.46 11.72
CA THR A 130 -3.64 2.43 11.05
C THR A 130 -2.62 1.74 10.14
N PHE A 131 -2.27 0.48 10.43
CA PHE A 131 -1.20 -0.23 9.74
C PHE A 131 -1.70 -1.03 8.52
N TYR A 132 -2.92 -1.56 8.57
CA TYR A 132 -3.48 -2.34 7.45
C TYR A 132 -3.60 -1.54 6.14
N PRO A 133 -4.20 -0.33 6.11
CA PRO A 133 -4.36 0.38 4.83
C PRO A 133 -3.02 0.69 4.13
N PRO A 134 -1.97 1.19 4.81
CA PRO A 134 -0.64 1.35 4.20
C PRO A 134 -0.02 0.04 3.73
N MET A 135 -0.16 -1.05 4.48
CA MET A 135 0.40 -2.35 4.08
C MET A 135 -0.25 -2.87 2.79
N PHE A 136 -1.58 -2.85 2.70
CA PHE A 136 -2.27 -3.27 1.49
C PHE A 136 -2.03 -2.30 0.33
N SER A 137 -1.94 -0.99 0.58
CA SER A 137 -1.59 0.00 -0.44
C SER A 137 -0.20 -0.28 -1.03
N LEU A 138 0.75 -0.67 -0.18
CA LEU A 138 2.09 -1.05 -0.61
C LEU A 138 2.07 -2.34 -1.45
N TRP A 139 1.29 -3.34 -1.05
CA TRP A 139 1.15 -4.59 -1.79
C TRP A 139 0.51 -4.34 -3.17
N ILE A 140 -0.57 -3.56 -3.24
CA ILE A 140 -1.20 -3.15 -4.50
C ILE A 140 -0.20 -2.42 -5.39
N TYR A 141 0.59 -1.52 -4.82
CA TYR A 141 1.65 -0.81 -5.55
C TYR A 141 2.70 -1.77 -6.11
N GLU A 142 3.16 -2.75 -5.32
CA GLU A 142 4.13 -3.77 -5.77
C GLU A 142 3.60 -4.55 -7.00
N VAL A 143 2.35 -5.01 -6.94
CA VAL A 143 1.72 -5.74 -8.05
C VAL A 143 1.58 -4.84 -9.30
N CYS A 144 1.09 -3.61 -9.11
CA CYS A 144 0.95 -2.65 -10.20
C CYS A 144 2.31 -2.34 -10.86
N GLU A 145 3.38 -2.18 -10.05
CA GLU A 145 4.73 -1.95 -10.56
C GLU A 145 5.28 -3.18 -11.29
N LYS A 146 5.06 -4.40 -10.79
CA LYS A 146 5.44 -5.64 -11.47
C LYS A 146 4.77 -5.75 -12.84
N SER A 147 3.46 -5.51 -12.92
CA SER A 147 2.73 -5.50 -14.19
C SER A 147 3.24 -4.41 -15.15
N LYS A 148 3.44 -3.17 -14.66
CA LYS A 148 4.00 -2.09 -15.48
C LYS A 148 5.38 -2.44 -16.05
N ARG A 149 6.27 -3.03 -15.24
CA ARG A 149 7.60 -3.46 -15.68
C ARG A 149 7.51 -4.52 -16.79
N ALA A 150 6.71 -5.55 -16.58
CA ALA A 150 6.48 -6.60 -17.57
C ALA A 150 5.92 -6.03 -18.89
N ARG A 151 4.97 -5.09 -18.81
CA ARG A 151 4.42 -4.40 -20.00
C ARG A 151 5.46 -3.52 -20.70
N THR A 152 6.32 -2.82 -19.96
CA THR A 152 7.40 -2.02 -20.56
C THR A 152 8.45 -2.89 -21.25
N GLU A 153 8.83 -4.01 -20.64
CA GLU A 153 9.78 -4.96 -21.24
C GLU A 153 9.21 -5.56 -22.52
N LEU A 154 7.93 -5.94 -22.54
CA LEU A 154 7.25 -6.40 -23.75
C LEU A 154 7.25 -5.32 -24.84
N ARG A 155 7.02 -4.05 -24.47
CA ARG A 155 7.04 -2.92 -25.41
C ARG A 155 8.43 -2.70 -26.00
N ASP A 156 9.47 -2.79 -25.19
CA ASP A 156 10.86 -2.63 -25.61
C ASP A 156 11.31 -3.80 -26.52
N ASP A 157 10.89 -5.03 -26.22
CA ASP A 157 11.09 -6.19 -27.08
C ASP A 157 10.46 -5.99 -28.46
N ILE A 158 9.22 -5.47 -28.51
CA ILE A 158 8.54 -5.12 -29.77
C ILE A 158 9.34 -4.08 -30.55
N ALA A 159 9.82 -3.03 -29.87
CA ALA A 159 10.60 -1.96 -30.49
C ALA A 159 11.94 -2.47 -31.05
N ASN A 160 12.66 -3.30 -30.30
CA ASN A 160 13.94 -3.89 -30.70
C ASN A 160 13.78 -4.84 -31.89
N GLN A 161 12.76 -5.69 -31.88
CA GLN A 161 12.48 -6.57 -33.00
C GLN A 161 12.09 -5.78 -34.26
N THR A 162 11.33 -4.69 -34.12
CA THR A 162 10.92 -3.84 -35.26
C THR A 162 12.11 -3.09 -35.87
N ARG A 163 13.08 -2.66 -35.05
CA ARG A 163 14.36 -2.11 -35.52
C ARG A 163 15.19 -3.15 -36.27
N SER A 164 15.20 -4.41 -35.80
CA SER A 164 15.92 -5.52 -36.44
C SER A 164 15.26 -6.00 -37.75
N SER A 165 13.93 -5.92 -37.86
CA SER A 165 13.16 -6.44 -39.00
C SER A 165 13.22 -5.59 -40.27
N ARG A 166 13.86 -4.40 -40.25
CA ARG A 166 13.97 -3.50 -41.42
C ARG A 166 14.86 -4.02 -42.56
N SER A 167 15.40 -5.25 -42.49
CA SER A 167 16.34 -5.80 -43.48
C SER A 167 15.91 -7.08 -44.23
N VAL A 168 14.71 -7.64 -43.99
CA VAL A 168 14.28 -8.89 -44.65
C VAL A 168 12.77 -8.94 -44.91
N SER A 169 12.39 -9.38 -46.11
CA SER A 169 11.02 -9.42 -46.68
C SER A 169 9.97 -10.04 -45.74
N VAL A 170 8.83 -9.36 -45.60
CA VAL A 170 7.82 -9.56 -44.55
C VAL A 170 6.43 -9.72 -45.18
N ASP A 171 5.86 -10.93 -45.15
CA ASP A 171 4.41 -11.06 -45.34
C ASP A 171 3.82 -12.24 -44.55
N SER A 172 4.57 -13.33 -44.36
CA SER A 172 4.09 -14.54 -43.68
C SER A 172 4.42 -14.67 -42.18
N ASN A 173 5.25 -13.79 -41.61
CA ASN A 173 5.66 -13.84 -40.19
C ASN A 173 4.87 -12.87 -39.26
N LEU A 174 4.00 -12.02 -39.81
CA LEU A 174 3.29 -11.00 -39.03
C LEU A 174 2.18 -11.59 -38.14
N SER A 175 1.38 -12.53 -38.66
CA SER A 175 0.28 -13.16 -37.91
C SER A 175 0.77 -14.02 -36.73
N LYS A 176 1.79 -14.86 -36.92
CA LYS A 176 2.36 -15.63 -35.80
C LYS A 176 2.99 -14.75 -34.72
N ARG A 177 3.49 -13.57 -35.11
CA ARG A 177 4.10 -12.60 -34.19
C ARG A 177 3.04 -11.83 -33.40
N SER A 178 1.90 -11.46 -34.00
CA SER A 178 0.79 -10.86 -33.27
C SER A 178 0.19 -11.82 -32.23
N ASP A 179 0.05 -13.10 -32.58
CA ASP A 179 -0.53 -14.11 -31.68
C ASP A 179 0.36 -14.34 -30.44
N GLY A 180 1.69 -14.39 -30.63
CA GLY A 180 2.63 -14.51 -29.52
C GLY A 180 2.68 -13.28 -28.62
N LEU A 181 2.44 -12.08 -29.15
CA LEU A 181 2.36 -10.85 -28.36
C LEU A 181 1.06 -10.77 -27.56
N SER A 182 -0.09 -11.12 -28.16
CA SER A 182 -1.37 -11.21 -27.44
C SER A 182 -1.28 -12.22 -26.30
N ALA A 183 -0.70 -13.40 -26.55
CA ALA A 183 -0.52 -14.41 -25.52
C ALA A 183 0.36 -13.93 -24.34
N LYS A 184 1.41 -13.13 -24.62
CA LYS A 184 2.24 -12.52 -23.57
C LYS A 184 1.49 -11.44 -22.80
N GLU A 185 0.73 -10.59 -23.47
CA GLU A 185 -0.11 -9.58 -22.80
C GLU A 185 -1.17 -10.24 -21.91
N GLU A 186 -1.83 -11.28 -22.40
CA GLU A 186 -2.82 -12.06 -21.65
C GLU A 186 -2.19 -12.78 -20.45
N ALA A 187 -0.98 -13.31 -20.58
CA ALA A 187 -0.25 -13.92 -19.46
C ALA A 187 0.05 -12.90 -18.35
N ILE A 188 0.51 -11.70 -18.71
CA ILE A 188 0.76 -10.61 -17.74
C ILE A 188 -0.55 -10.19 -17.05
N GLN A 189 -1.63 -10.04 -17.82
CA GLN A 189 -2.94 -9.70 -17.26
C GLN A 189 -3.47 -10.80 -16.33
N MET A 190 -3.27 -12.07 -16.67
CA MET A 190 -3.67 -13.20 -15.85
C MET A 190 -2.89 -13.23 -14.55
N GLU A 191 -1.57 -13.02 -14.59
CA GLU A 191 -0.73 -12.93 -13.39
C GLU A 191 -1.19 -11.76 -12.50
N GLU A 192 -1.41 -10.58 -13.07
CA GLU A 192 -1.91 -9.40 -12.35
C GLU A 192 -3.28 -9.68 -11.71
N LEU A 193 -4.18 -10.34 -12.43
CA LEU A 193 -5.51 -10.72 -11.93
C LEU A 193 -5.42 -11.72 -10.79
N THR A 194 -4.54 -12.72 -10.87
CA THR A 194 -4.36 -13.68 -9.77
C THR A 194 -3.87 -13.01 -8.49
N GLN A 195 -2.93 -12.07 -8.61
CA GLN A 195 -2.41 -11.32 -7.46
C GLN A 195 -3.47 -10.34 -6.90
N ALA A 196 -4.27 -9.71 -7.76
CA ALA A 196 -5.37 -8.85 -7.33
C ALA A 196 -6.45 -9.63 -6.56
N LEU A 197 -6.78 -10.86 -7.00
CA LEU A 197 -7.70 -11.75 -6.28
C LEU A 197 -7.15 -12.19 -4.92
N GLU A 198 -5.85 -12.48 -4.83
CA GLU A 198 -5.19 -12.82 -3.56
C GLU A 198 -5.27 -11.65 -2.56
N ILE A 199 -5.02 -10.42 -3.04
CA ILE A 199 -5.18 -9.20 -2.24
C ILE A 199 -6.63 -9.04 -1.77
N ALA A 200 -7.61 -9.26 -2.66
CA ALA A 200 -9.03 -9.15 -2.35
C ALA A 200 -9.44 -10.15 -1.27
N GLU A 201 -9.04 -11.42 -1.40
CA GLU A 201 -9.33 -12.46 -0.41
C GLU A 201 -8.71 -12.10 0.95
N ARG A 202 -7.47 -11.64 0.96
CA ARG A 202 -6.80 -11.25 2.20
C ARG A 202 -7.44 -10.02 2.85
N LEU A 203 -7.90 -9.05 2.06
CA LEU A 203 -8.68 -7.91 2.55
C LEU A 203 -10.02 -8.36 3.15
N ASP A 204 -10.72 -9.29 2.49
CA ASP A 204 -11.99 -9.82 2.97
C ASP A 204 -11.83 -10.53 4.33
N GLN A 205 -10.78 -11.33 4.50
CA GLN A 205 -10.44 -11.96 5.78
C GLN A 205 -10.26 -10.94 6.92
N VAL A 206 -9.63 -9.80 6.64
CA VAL A 206 -9.43 -8.73 7.63
C VAL A 206 -10.74 -8.00 7.92
N ILE A 207 -11.49 -7.63 6.88
CA ILE A 207 -12.75 -6.88 6.96
C ILE A 207 -13.84 -7.66 7.72
N MET A 208 -13.88 -8.99 7.58
CA MET A 208 -14.83 -9.86 8.30
C MET A 208 -14.72 -9.75 9.82
N SER A 209 -13.57 -9.35 10.35
CA SER A 209 -13.35 -9.23 11.80
C SER A 209 -13.66 -7.82 12.30
N PRO A 210 -14.51 -7.64 13.34
CA PRO A 210 -14.63 -6.36 14.03
C PRO A 210 -13.27 -6.01 14.66
N PRO A 211 -12.75 -4.77 14.50
CA PRO A 211 -13.45 -3.54 14.14
C PRO A 211 -13.33 -3.07 12.67
N PHE A 212 -12.71 -3.85 11.79
CA PHE A 212 -12.36 -3.43 10.44
C PHE A 212 -13.56 -3.30 9.50
N ASP A 213 -14.64 -4.00 9.81
CA ASP A 213 -15.93 -3.96 9.11
C ASP A 213 -16.51 -2.55 8.90
N ARG A 214 -16.14 -1.61 9.78
CA ARG A 214 -16.61 -0.20 9.77
C ARG A 214 -15.54 0.81 9.42
N GLN A 215 -14.33 0.37 9.09
CA GLN A 215 -13.25 1.29 8.79
C GLN A 215 -13.35 1.76 7.33
N PRO A 216 -13.60 3.06 7.06
CA PRO A 216 -13.84 3.55 5.70
C PRO A 216 -12.64 3.29 4.79
N SER A 217 -11.40 3.52 5.25
CA SER A 217 -10.20 3.35 4.43
C SER A 217 -9.97 1.92 3.93
N LEU A 218 -10.37 0.89 4.69
CA LEU A 218 -10.24 -0.50 4.25
C LEU A 218 -11.36 -0.91 3.30
N LEU A 219 -12.59 -0.42 3.55
CA LEU A 219 -13.73 -0.63 2.66
C LEU A 219 -13.50 0.05 1.30
N GLU A 220 -13.00 1.28 1.30
CA GLU A 220 -12.61 1.99 0.08
C GLU A 220 -11.50 1.26 -0.67
N LEU A 221 -10.49 0.76 0.04
CA LEU A 221 -9.41 -0.01 -0.59
C LEU A 221 -9.93 -1.30 -1.23
N ARG A 222 -10.81 -2.04 -0.55
CA ARG A 222 -11.45 -3.24 -1.11
C ARG A 222 -12.37 -2.91 -2.29
N GLY A 223 -13.08 -1.79 -2.24
CA GLY A 223 -13.86 -1.27 -3.36
C GLY A 223 -12.99 -0.93 -4.57
N ASN A 224 -11.86 -0.25 -4.36
CA ASN A 224 -10.88 0.04 -5.40
C ASN A 224 -10.28 -1.23 -6.02
N VAL A 225 -9.96 -2.24 -5.21
CA VAL A 225 -9.47 -3.55 -5.71
C VAL A 225 -10.53 -4.25 -6.55
N ALA A 226 -11.82 -4.18 -6.17
CA ALA A 226 -12.90 -4.73 -6.98
C ALA A 226 -13.04 -4.00 -8.34
N LEU A 227 -12.88 -2.67 -8.36
CA LEU A 227 -12.82 -1.91 -9.61
C LEU A 227 -11.64 -2.35 -10.49
N TRP A 228 -10.48 -2.54 -9.88
CA TRP A 228 -9.28 -3.00 -10.57
C TRP A 228 -9.46 -4.41 -11.16
N ILE A 229 -10.04 -5.36 -10.42
CA ILE A 229 -10.36 -6.70 -10.93
C ILE A 229 -11.39 -6.61 -12.07
N SER A 230 -12.40 -5.75 -11.95
CA SER A 230 -13.36 -5.51 -13.03
C SER A 230 -12.67 -5.03 -14.31
N ASP A 231 -11.74 -4.09 -14.19
CA ASP A 231 -10.98 -3.58 -15.34
C ASP A 231 -10.05 -4.64 -15.95
N LEU A 232 -9.40 -5.46 -15.13
CA LEU A 232 -8.58 -6.57 -15.60
C LEU A 232 -9.39 -7.65 -16.30
N THR A 233 -10.60 -7.96 -15.80
CA THR A 233 -11.50 -8.95 -16.42
C THR A 233 -12.11 -8.45 -17.73
N MET A 234 -12.34 -7.14 -17.86
CA MET A 234 -12.75 -6.51 -19.12
C MET A 234 -11.62 -6.43 -20.14
N GLY A 235 -10.37 -6.23 -19.68
CA GLY A 235 -9.20 -6.06 -20.54
C GLY A 235 -9.29 -4.81 -21.43
N LYS A 236 -8.61 -4.83 -22.59
CA LYS A 236 -8.58 -3.71 -23.58
C LYS A 236 -9.93 -3.38 -24.22
N MET A 237 -11.02 -4.08 -23.90
CA MET A 237 -12.37 -3.67 -24.37
C MET A 237 -12.79 -2.28 -23.86
N GLY A 238 -12.12 -1.74 -22.83
CA GLY A 238 -12.49 -0.49 -22.16
C GLY A 238 -11.64 0.76 -22.44
N SER A 239 -10.58 0.69 -23.26
CA SER A 239 -9.72 1.84 -23.57
C SER A 239 -9.36 1.86 -25.04
N ASP A 240 -10.16 2.58 -25.83
CA ASP A 240 -9.68 3.75 -26.57
C ASP A 240 -10.78 4.23 -27.52
N GLU A 241 -11.05 5.53 -27.45
CA GLU A 241 -11.80 6.28 -28.46
C GLU A 241 -10.98 6.48 -29.76
N ASP A 242 -10.06 5.56 -30.08
CA ASP A 242 -9.32 5.49 -31.34
C ASP A 242 -9.90 4.35 -32.19
N TRP A 243 -11.09 4.60 -32.74
CA TRP A 243 -11.80 3.72 -33.68
C TRP A 243 -11.18 3.73 -35.09
N ASP A 244 -9.84 3.75 -35.22
CA ASP A 244 -9.20 3.84 -36.54
C ASP A 244 -7.88 3.07 -36.68
N MET A 245 -7.78 1.90 -36.02
CA MET A 245 -6.79 0.88 -36.37
C MET A 245 -7.49 -0.47 -36.44
N ASP A 246 -7.46 -1.11 -37.61
CA ASP A 246 -7.94 -2.47 -37.88
C ASP A 246 -7.46 -3.45 -36.79
N LEU A 247 -8.27 -3.62 -35.75
CA LEU A 247 -8.01 -4.56 -34.66
C LEU A 247 -8.25 -5.98 -35.19
N PRO A 248 -7.28 -6.91 -35.06
CA PRO A 248 -7.49 -8.29 -35.46
C PRO A 248 -8.56 -8.89 -34.56
N ARG A 249 -9.74 -9.04 -35.16
CA ARG A 249 -10.88 -9.79 -34.70
C ARG A 249 -10.48 -11.27 -34.62
N TYR A 250 -9.82 -11.70 -33.54
CA TYR A 250 -9.60 -13.13 -33.27
C TYR A 250 -10.15 -13.55 -31.88
N SER A 251 -11.26 -14.31 -31.96
CA SER A 251 -11.56 -15.53 -31.20
C SER A 251 -11.87 -15.51 -29.69
N SER A 252 -12.68 -14.59 -29.17
CA SER A 252 -13.55 -14.97 -28.03
C SER A 252 -14.96 -15.19 -28.55
N SER A 253 -15.53 -16.37 -28.28
CA SER A 253 -16.95 -16.61 -28.51
C SER A 253 -17.76 -15.50 -27.83
N VAL A 254 -18.88 -15.06 -28.42
CA VAL A 254 -19.82 -14.13 -27.79
C VAL A 254 -20.17 -14.60 -26.36
N SER A 255 -20.24 -15.93 -26.17
CA SER A 255 -20.41 -16.55 -24.85
C SER A 255 -19.29 -16.23 -23.86
N ASP A 256 -18.03 -16.22 -24.29
CA ASP A 256 -16.88 -15.95 -23.41
C ASP A 256 -16.73 -14.46 -23.11
N GLN A 257 -17.05 -13.60 -24.09
CA GLN A 257 -17.16 -12.15 -23.86
C GLN A 257 -18.24 -11.84 -22.82
N LEU A 258 -19.40 -12.48 -22.96
CA LEU A 258 -20.51 -12.30 -22.03
C LEU A 258 -20.15 -12.80 -20.61
N LYS A 259 -19.45 -13.93 -20.49
CA LYS A 259 -18.95 -14.42 -19.19
C LYS A 259 -17.98 -13.42 -18.55
N ARG A 260 -17.06 -12.83 -19.33
CA ARG A 260 -16.12 -11.81 -18.82
C ARG A 260 -16.86 -10.56 -18.34
N LEU A 261 -17.81 -10.05 -19.14
CA LEU A 261 -18.64 -8.90 -18.75
C LEU A 261 -19.52 -9.19 -17.54
N GLY A 262 -20.07 -10.41 -17.43
CA GLY A 262 -20.85 -10.83 -16.27
C GLY A 262 -20.01 -10.84 -14.99
N ARG A 263 -18.77 -11.34 -15.03
CA ARG A 263 -17.83 -11.29 -13.91
C ARG A 263 -17.46 -9.85 -13.55
N ALA A 264 -17.12 -9.03 -14.56
CA ALA A 264 -16.81 -7.62 -14.35
C ALA A 264 -17.98 -6.86 -13.70
N HIS A 265 -19.21 -7.19 -14.08
CA HIS A 265 -20.42 -6.62 -13.50
C HIS A 265 -20.62 -7.03 -12.03
N GLN A 266 -20.39 -8.31 -11.70
CA GLN A 266 -20.43 -8.80 -10.32
C GLN A 266 -19.42 -8.05 -9.43
N GLU A 267 -18.20 -7.86 -9.91
CA GLU A 267 -17.17 -7.11 -9.18
C GLU A 267 -17.53 -5.63 -9.02
N LEU A 268 -18.18 -5.00 -10.01
CA LEU A 268 -18.69 -3.63 -9.87
C LEU A 268 -19.80 -3.49 -8.84
N LEU A 269 -20.69 -4.49 -8.75
CA LEU A 269 -21.70 -4.54 -7.69
C LEU A 269 -21.06 -4.68 -6.32
N ALA A 270 -20.04 -5.53 -6.19
CA ALA A 270 -19.27 -5.67 -4.96
C ALA A 270 -18.59 -4.34 -4.60
N ALA A 271 -17.93 -3.68 -5.56
CA ALA A 271 -17.31 -2.37 -5.37
C ALA A 271 -18.32 -1.34 -4.83
N GLN A 272 -19.49 -1.24 -5.46
CA GLN A 272 -20.56 -0.34 -5.02
C GLN A 272 -20.97 -0.61 -3.57
N ALA A 273 -21.18 -1.87 -3.20
CA ALA A 273 -21.58 -2.24 -1.84
C ALA A 273 -20.52 -1.81 -0.80
N PHE A 274 -19.23 -1.95 -1.12
CA PHE A 274 -18.15 -1.50 -0.24
C PHE A 274 -18.08 0.02 -0.12
N PHE A 275 -18.28 0.78 -1.20
CA PHE A 275 -18.30 2.25 -1.15
C PHE A 275 -19.54 2.80 -0.43
N GLU A 276 -20.70 2.17 -0.57
CA GLU A 276 -21.90 2.54 0.20
C GLU A 276 -21.67 2.31 1.70
N ARG A 277 -21.07 1.17 2.06
CA ARG A 277 -20.66 0.90 3.44
C ARG A 277 -19.59 1.88 3.93
N ALA A 278 -18.64 2.29 3.08
CA ALA A 278 -17.66 3.30 3.45
C ALA A 278 -18.33 4.65 3.71
N ALA A 279 -19.24 5.07 2.84
CA ALA A 279 -19.97 6.34 2.95
C ALA A 279 -20.82 6.41 4.23
N THR A 280 -21.49 5.32 4.62
CA THR A 280 -22.24 5.28 5.89
C THR A 280 -21.33 5.41 7.12
N ASN A 281 -20.05 5.05 7.00
CA ASN A 281 -19.03 5.19 8.04
C ASN A 281 -18.17 6.46 7.90
N GLY A 282 -18.59 7.43 7.06
CA GLY A 282 -17.93 8.72 6.90
C GLY A 282 -16.84 8.78 5.80
N GLY A 283 -16.79 7.79 4.90
CA GLY A 283 -15.93 7.78 3.71
C GLY A 283 -16.45 8.64 2.55
N GLU A 284 -15.66 8.78 1.50
CA GLU A 284 -15.98 9.65 0.37
C GLU A 284 -17.04 9.04 -0.57
N ALA A 285 -18.13 9.77 -0.82
CA ALA A 285 -19.24 9.30 -1.68
C ALA A 285 -19.08 9.65 -3.17
N ALA A 286 -18.08 10.45 -3.55
CA ALA A 286 -17.95 10.99 -4.91
C ALA A 286 -17.72 9.90 -5.98
N THR A 287 -17.08 8.79 -5.60
CA THR A 287 -16.77 7.67 -6.49
C THR A 287 -18.02 6.87 -6.89
N LEU A 288 -19.08 6.88 -6.09
CA LEU A 288 -20.31 6.11 -6.34
C LEU A 288 -21.03 6.50 -7.64
N SER A 289 -21.05 7.79 -7.98
CA SER A 289 -21.70 8.27 -9.21
C SER A 289 -21.02 7.74 -10.48
N SER A 290 -19.68 7.77 -10.50
CA SER A 290 -18.87 7.25 -11.60
C SER A 290 -19.04 5.75 -11.77
N ILE A 291 -19.02 4.99 -10.66
CA ILE A 291 -19.23 3.54 -10.66
C ILE A 291 -20.62 3.18 -11.20
N ASN A 292 -21.64 3.93 -10.79
CA ASN A 292 -23.02 3.74 -11.28
C ASN A 292 -23.17 4.06 -12.77
N ALA A 293 -22.43 5.03 -13.31
CA ALA A 293 -22.38 5.30 -14.74
C ALA A 293 -21.71 4.14 -15.50
N LYS A 294 -20.54 3.69 -15.04
CA LYS A 294 -19.80 2.57 -15.64
C LYS A 294 -20.63 1.27 -15.66
N ARG A 295 -21.32 0.97 -14.56
CA ARG A 295 -22.23 -0.18 -14.47
C ARG A 295 -23.35 -0.12 -15.50
N ARG A 296 -24.02 1.04 -15.65
CA ARG A 296 -25.09 1.22 -16.63
C ARG A 296 -24.60 1.02 -18.07
N ASN A 297 -23.40 1.50 -18.37
CA ASN A 297 -22.79 1.30 -19.69
C ASN A 297 -22.49 -0.18 -19.96
N LEU A 298 -21.97 -0.92 -18.98
CA LEU A 298 -21.73 -2.36 -19.15
C LEU A 298 -23.00 -3.16 -19.34
N VAL A 299 -24.09 -2.85 -18.63
CA VAL A 299 -25.38 -3.51 -18.83
C VAL A 299 -25.88 -3.30 -20.27
N LYS A 300 -25.77 -2.08 -20.81
CA LYS A 300 -26.13 -1.80 -22.20
C LYS A 300 -25.28 -2.61 -23.19
N ILE A 301 -23.98 -2.72 -22.95
CA ILE A 301 -23.08 -3.51 -23.80
C ILE A 301 -23.46 -5.00 -23.76
N MET A 302 -23.78 -5.54 -22.57
CA MET A 302 -24.26 -6.92 -22.44
C MET A 302 -25.58 -7.16 -23.19
N GLU A 303 -26.52 -6.22 -23.10
CA GLU A 303 -27.80 -6.27 -23.85
C GLU A 303 -27.58 -6.23 -25.37
N GLN A 304 -26.66 -5.38 -25.85
CA GLN A 304 -26.30 -5.30 -27.28
C GLN A 304 -25.66 -6.59 -27.78
N LEU A 305 -24.77 -7.21 -26.98
CA LEU A 305 -24.15 -8.48 -27.33
C LEU A 305 -25.14 -9.65 -27.30
N HIS A 306 -26.11 -9.64 -26.37
CA HIS A 306 -27.23 -10.59 -26.38
C HIS A 306 -28.13 -10.45 -27.60
N ALA A 307 -28.34 -9.23 -28.09
CA ALA A 307 -29.17 -8.98 -29.28
C ALA A 307 -28.45 -9.32 -30.60
N ALA A 308 -27.12 -9.39 -30.59
CA ALA A 308 -26.29 -9.64 -31.77
C ALA A 308 -25.88 -11.12 -31.96
N GLY A 309 -26.07 -11.97 -30.95
CA GLY A 309 -25.78 -13.41 -30.98
C GLY A 309 -27.04 -14.25 -31.17
#